data_AF-A0A7J8B214-F1
#
_entry.id   AF-A0A7J8B214-F1
#
_cell.length_a   1.000
_cell.length_b   1.000
_cell.length_c   1.000
_cell.angle_alpha   90.00
_cell.angle_beta   90.00
_cell.angle_gamma   90.00
#
_symmetry.space_group_name_H-M   'P 1'
#
loop_
_entity.id
_entity.type
_entity.pdbx_description
1 polymer ?
#
loop_
_entity_poly.entity_id
_entity_poly.type
_entity_poly.pdbx_seq_one_letter_code
_entity_poly.pdbx_strand_id
1 'polypeptide(L)'
;MDKMKEEHLQAVVEAREQYEAEERTQRAQLLGDLTGELECLRRTHERELEAARQEQARQLEGLGCGTGSKKKKLQDLEVELETRAKEVKARLAQLDVQEATATQQHLDEAKQEHTHLLESNRQLRRTLDELQALKRELEAQVDQLQAQAQALQKCISDLEAEAQRKQEALKGLAAEASRASSSSQRGTPFCLPEPKEAPPSISPSPKAADLSLDSFRHYLSAEREALRSAKAFLVRQTCSMPWRQAALNASQQHWGRELAAPEAPEDLLGTKALGGDVHKSLEEEAWHLGEMQSAMQPAAEDGGEAELAGGLSAGLGSR
;
A
#
# COMPACT_ATOMS: atom_id res chain seq x y z
N MET A 1 -93.54 -89.80 -66.23
CA MET A 1 -92.94 -89.99 -64.91
C MET A 1 -91.42 -89.86 -64.95
N ASP A 2 -90.74 -90.39 -65.97
CA ASP A 2 -89.27 -90.36 -66.01
C ASP A 2 -88.67 -88.97 -66.29
N LYS A 3 -89.30 -88.15 -67.13
CA LYS A 3 -88.90 -86.75 -67.36
C LYS A 3 -88.85 -85.91 -66.07
N MET A 4 -89.85 -86.04 -65.21
CA MET A 4 -89.92 -85.32 -63.93
C MET A 4 -88.82 -85.77 -62.95
N LYS A 5 -88.41 -87.04 -63.00
CA LYS A 5 -87.30 -87.55 -62.17
C LYS A 5 -85.97 -87.00 -62.67
N GLU A 6 -85.79 -86.91 -63.99
CA GLU A 6 -84.60 -86.34 -64.61
C GLU A 6 -84.47 -84.83 -64.31
N GLU A 7 -85.57 -84.08 -64.41
CA GLU A 7 -85.63 -82.66 -64.03
C GLU A 7 -85.35 -82.45 -62.54
N HIS A 8 -85.87 -83.31 -61.65
CA HIS A 8 -85.58 -83.24 -60.22
C HIS A 8 -84.11 -83.55 -59.91
N LEU A 9 -83.55 -84.59 -60.55
CA LEU A 9 -82.13 -84.93 -60.42
C LEU A 9 -81.25 -83.77 -60.90
N GLN A 10 -81.61 -83.13 -62.01
CA GLN A 10 -80.94 -81.94 -62.51
C GLN A 10 -81.03 -80.77 -61.53
N ALA A 11 -82.20 -80.48 -60.98
CA ALA A 11 -82.38 -79.40 -60.00
C ALA A 11 -81.59 -79.62 -58.69
N VAL A 12 -81.44 -80.86 -58.23
CA VAL A 12 -80.62 -81.19 -57.04
C VAL A 12 -79.13 -81.00 -57.32
N VAL A 13 -78.66 -81.37 -58.51
CA VAL A 13 -77.28 -81.14 -58.94
C VAL A 13 -77.00 -79.63 -59.04
N GLU A 14 -77.88 -78.89 -59.70
CA GLU A 14 -77.77 -77.42 -59.85
C GLU A 14 -77.78 -76.72 -58.49
N ALA A 15 -78.67 -77.09 -57.57
CA ALA A 15 -78.71 -76.54 -56.22
C ALA A 15 -77.41 -76.82 -55.46
N ARG A 16 -76.87 -78.04 -55.56
CA ARG A 16 -75.59 -78.40 -54.94
C ARG A 16 -74.43 -77.59 -55.52
N GLU A 17 -74.36 -77.44 -56.84
CA GLU A 17 -73.33 -76.63 -57.50
C GLU A 17 -73.39 -75.15 -57.09
N GLN A 18 -74.60 -74.60 -56.94
CA GLN A 18 -74.82 -73.24 -56.42
C GLN A 18 -74.31 -73.10 -54.99
N TYR A 19 -74.68 -74.00 -54.09
CA TYR A 19 -74.17 -73.99 -52.72
C TYR A 19 -72.65 -74.13 -52.67
N GLU A 20 -72.07 -75.02 -53.47
CA GLU A 20 -70.61 -75.16 -53.54
C GLU A 20 -69.93 -73.92 -54.13
N ALA A 21 -70.56 -73.25 -55.10
CA ALA A 21 -70.06 -71.98 -55.65
C ALA A 21 -70.12 -70.85 -54.62
N GLU A 22 -71.23 -70.72 -53.88
CA GLU A 22 -71.39 -69.77 -52.77
C GLU A 22 -70.39 -70.03 -51.64
N GLU A 23 -70.13 -71.30 -51.31
CA GLU A 23 -69.12 -71.65 -50.32
C GLU A 23 -67.72 -71.28 -50.82
N ARG A 24 -67.41 -71.53 -52.10
CA ARG A 24 -66.14 -71.12 -52.72
C ARG A 24 -65.97 -69.60 -52.70
N THR A 25 -67.02 -68.82 -52.97
CA THR A 25 -66.95 -67.36 -52.92
C THR A 25 -66.80 -66.84 -51.50
N GLN A 26 -67.54 -67.37 -50.52
CA GLN A 26 -67.39 -67.01 -49.12
C GLN A 26 -65.99 -67.33 -48.58
N ARG A 27 -65.46 -68.52 -48.89
CA ARG A 27 -64.09 -68.90 -48.51
C ARG A 27 -63.05 -68.00 -49.16
N ALA A 28 -63.21 -67.66 -50.44
CA ALA A 28 -62.31 -66.74 -51.13
C ALA A 28 -62.36 -65.32 -50.53
N GLN A 29 -63.54 -64.83 -50.17
CA GLN A 29 -63.71 -63.54 -49.47
C GLN A 29 -63.01 -63.55 -48.11
N LEU A 30 -63.29 -64.54 -47.26
CA LEU A 30 -62.66 -64.66 -45.94
C LEU A 30 -61.14 -64.77 -46.03
N LEU A 31 -60.61 -65.54 -47.00
CA LEU A 31 -59.17 -65.63 -47.22
C LEU A 31 -58.58 -64.29 -47.70
N GLY A 32 -59.29 -63.56 -48.55
CA GLY A 32 -58.90 -62.23 -49.00
C GLY A 32 -58.84 -61.23 -47.86
N ASP A 33 -59.88 -61.17 -47.03
CA ASP A 33 -59.97 -60.28 -45.86
C ASP A 33 -58.86 -60.59 -44.84
N LEU A 34 -58.68 -61.86 -44.46
CA LEU A 34 -57.61 -62.28 -43.55
C LEU A 34 -56.21 -61.96 -44.09
N THR A 35 -55.99 -62.16 -45.39
CA THR A 35 -54.70 -61.81 -46.02
C THR A 35 -54.48 -60.30 -45.99
N GLY A 36 -55.53 -59.51 -46.26
CA GLY A 36 -55.50 -58.06 -46.18
C GLY A 36 -55.22 -57.54 -44.77
N GLU A 37 -55.83 -58.15 -43.74
CA GLU A 37 -55.57 -57.82 -42.34
C GLU A 37 -54.13 -58.14 -41.93
N LEU A 38 -53.60 -59.30 -42.32
CA LEU A 38 -52.21 -59.67 -42.06
C LEU A 38 -51.21 -58.71 -42.73
N GLU A 39 -51.48 -58.30 -43.96
CA GLU A 39 -50.66 -57.28 -44.63
C GLU A 39 -50.74 -55.93 -43.94
N CYS A 40 -51.93 -55.51 -43.50
CA CYS A 40 -52.11 -54.27 -42.75
C CYS A 40 -51.31 -54.29 -41.44
N LEU A 41 -51.42 -55.37 -40.66
CA LEU A 41 -50.70 -55.56 -39.40
C LEU A 41 -49.18 -55.60 -39.60
N ARG A 42 -48.71 -56.28 -40.66
CA ARG A 42 -47.29 -56.29 -41.00
C ARG A 42 -46.78 -54.89 -41.31
N ARG A 43 -47.53 -54.11 -42.11
CA ARG A 43 -47.17 -52.72 -42.46
C ARG A 43 -47.19 -51.80 -41.24
N THR A 44 -48.13 -51.96 -40.31
CA THR A 44 -48.14 -51.13 -39.08
C THR A 44 -46.95 -51.47 -38.19
N HIS A 45 -46.67 -52.76 -37.99
CA HIS A 45 -45.52 -53.19 -37.20
C HIS A 45 -44.18 -52.71 -37.80
N GLU A 46 -44.03 -52.79 -39.12
CA GLU A 46 -42.85 -52.27 -39.81
C GLU A 46 -42.67 -50.77 -39.60
N ARG A 47 -43.74 -49.98 -39.71
CA ARG A 47 -43.72 -48.54 -39.42
C ARG A 47 -43.38 -48.23 -37.97
N GLU A 48 -43.91 -49.00 -37.02
CA GLU A 48 -43.58 -48.84 -35.60
C GLU A 48 -42.10 -49.14 -35.33
N LEU A 49 -41.55 -50.19 -35.93
CA LEU A 49 -40.12 -50.50 -35.85
C LEU A 49 -39.26 -49.39 -36.49
N GLU A 50 -39.68 -48.86 -37.63
CA GLU A 50 -38.99 -47.73 -38.26
C GLU A 50 -39.04 -46.47 -37.41
N ALA A 51 -40.21 -46.13 -36.86
CA ALA A 51 -40.37 -44.98 -35.96
C ALA A 51 -39.49 -45.14 -34.70
N ALA A 52 -39.47 -46.33 -34.10
CA ALA A 52 -38.61 -46.61 -32.94
C ALA A 52 -37.11 -46.50 -33.28
N ARG A 53 -36.69 -47.00 -34.45
CA ARG A 53 -35.30 -46.85 -34.94
C ARG A 53 -34.95 -45.39 -35.19
N GLN A 54 -35.85 -44.60 -35.79
CA GLN A 54 -35.65 -43.18 -36.01
C GLN A 54 -35.55 -42.41 -34.70
N GLU A 55 -36.38 -42.74 -33.71
CA GLU A 55 -36.32 -42.10 -32.40
C GLU A 55 -35.01 -42.41 -31.67
N GLN A 56 -34.55 -43.66 -31.71
CA GLN A 56 -33.23 -44.03 -31.21
C GLN A 56 -32.10 -43.30 -31.94
N ALA A 57 -32.17 -43.18 -33.27
CA ALA A 57 -31.18 -42.43 -34.05
C ALA A 57 -31.13 -40.95 -33.63
N ARG A 58 -32.28 -40.31 -33.46
CA ARG A 58 -32.38 -38.92 -32.97
C ARG A 58 -31.78 -38.75 -31.57
N GLN A 59 -32.05 -39.70 -30.67
CA GLN A 59 -31.48 -39.68 -29.32
C GLN A 59 -29.95 -39.80 -29.35
N LEU A 60 -29.42 -40.71 -30.17
CA LEU A 60 -27.98 -40.89 -30.35
C LEU A 60 -27.33 -39.63 -30.96
N GLU A 61 -27.96 -39.02 -31.96
CA GLU A 61 -27.50 -37.76 -32.55
C GLU A 61 -27.51 -36.61 -31.53
N GLY A 62 -28.55 -36.48 -30.72
CA GLY A 62 -28.63 -35.48 -29.65
C GLY A 62 -27.50 -35.62 -28.64
N LEU A 63 -27.21 -36.85 -28.21
CA LEU A 63 -26.09 -37.16 -27.31
C LEU A 63 -24.73 -36.88 -27.99
N GLY A 64 -24.59 -37.22 -29.27
CA GLY A 64 -23.39 -36.93 -30.07
C GLY A 64 -23.12 -35.43 -30.23
N CYS A 65 -24.14 -34.65 -30.57
CA CYS A 65 -24.07 -33.19 -30.68
C CYS A 65 -23.72 -32.54 -29.33
N GLY A 66 -24.33 -33.02 -28.23
CA GLY A 66 -24.06 -32.54 -26.88
C GLY A 66 -22.62 -32.83 -26.43
N THR A 67 -22.14 -34.05 -26.63
CA THR A 67 -20.76 -34.43 -26.31
C THR A 67 -19.74 -33.70 -27.18
N GLY A 68 -20.01 -33.53 -28.47
CA GLY A 68 -19.17 -32.73 -29.37
C GLY A 68 -19.09 -31.26 -28.95
N SER A 69 -20.21 -30.67 -28.54
CA SER A 69 -20.25 -29.29 -28.04
C SER A 69 -19.48 -29.12 -26.74
N LYS A 70 -19.62 -30.06 -25.80
CA LYS A 70 -18.85 -30.08 -24.55
C LYS A 70 -17.35 -30.22 -24.81
N LYS A 71 -16.96 -31.10 -25.74
CA LYS A 71 -15.55 -31.29 -26.13
C LYS A 71 -14.93 -30.02 -26.70
N LYS A 72 -15.64 -29.29 -27.56
CA LYS A 72 -15.17 -27.99 -28.09
C LYS A 72 -14.97 -26.97 -26.97
N LYS A 73 -15.94 -26.83 -26.06
CA LYS A 73 -15.81 -25.93 -24.90
C LYS A 73 -14.60 -26.27 -24.02
N LEU A 74 -14.35 -27.55 -23.79
CA LEU A 74 -13.17 -27.98 -23.03
C LEU A 74 -11.87 -27.63 -23.75
N GLN A 75 -11.81 -27.80 -25.07
CA GLN A 75 -10.65 -27.40 -25.87
C GLN A 75 -10.42 -25.89 -25.84
N ASP A 76 -11.47 -25.09 -25.97
CA ASP A 76 -11.37 -23.62 -25.91
C ASP A 76 -10.84 -23.17 -24.53
N LEU A 77 -11.36 -23.77 -23.44
CA LEU A 77 -10.89 -23.50 -22.08
C LEU A 77 -9.46 -23.99 -21.85
N GLU A 78 -9.06 -25.13 -22.41
CA GLU A 78 -7.68 -25.63 -22.33
C GLU A 78 -6.69 -24.65 -22.97
N VAL A 79 -7.00 -24.15 -24.17
CA VAL A 79 -6.19 -23.14 -24.85
C VAL A 79 -6.17 -21.81 -24.08
N GLU A 80 -7.31 -21.39 -23.52
CA GLU A 80 -7.38 -20.18 -22.69
C GLU A 80 -6.51 -20.31 -21.42
N LEU A 81 -6.55 -21.45 -20.75
CA LEU A 81 -5.71 -21.69 -19.58
C LEU A 81 -4.23 -21.77 -19.94
N GLU A 82 -3.88 -22.38 -21.07
CA GLU A 82 -2.49 -22.44 -21.53
C GLU A 82 -1.94 -21.04 -21.86
N THR A 83 -2.73 -20.20 -22.53
CA THR A 83 -2.35 -18.82 -22.84
C THR A 83 -2.21 -17.98 -21.58
N ARG A 84 -3.17 -18.06 -20.64
CA ARG A 84 -3.08 -17.38 -19.34
C ARG A 84 -1.86 -17.85 -18.53
N ALA A 85 -1.54 -19.14 -18.55
CA ALA A 85 -0.36 -19.66 -17.88
C ALA A 85 0.95 -19.13 -18.49
N LYS A 86 1.01 -19.02 -19.83
CA LYS A 86 2.15 -18.41 -20.53
C LYS A 86 2.29 -16.93 -20.17
N GLU A 87 1.19 -16.20 -20.11
CA GLU A 87 1.18 -14.78 -19.72
C GLU A 87 1.64 -14.57 -18.28
N VAL A 88 1.11 -15.35 -17.33
CA VAL A 88 1.55 -15.28 -15.92
C VAL A 88 3.05 -15.59 -15.79
N LYS A 89 3.54 -16.63 -16.48
CA LYS A 89 4.99 -16.94 -16.48
C LYS A 89 5.84 -15.80 -17.05
N ALA A 90 5.39 -15.16 -18.14
CA ALA A 90 6.10 -14.02 -18.72
C ALA A 90 6.13 -12.81 -17.77
N ARG A 91 5.00 -12.51 -17.11
CA ARG A 91 4.91 -11.44 -16.11
C ARG A 91 5.80 -11.71 -14.89
N LEU A 92 5.84 -12.95 -14.40
CA LEU A 92 6.74 -13.33 -13.30
C LEU A 92 8.20 -13.12 -13.69
N ALA A 93 8.63 -13.58 -14.86
CA ALA A 93 10.00 -13.37 -15.34
C ALA A 93 10.35 -11.88 -15.48
N GLN A 94 9.39 -11.04 -15.89
CA GLN A 94 9.58 -9.59 -15.95
C GLN A 94 9.74 -8.97 -14.55
N LEU A 95 8.90 -9.40 -13.59
CA LEU A 95 8.99 -8.94 -12.20
C LEU A 95 10.30 -9.36 -11.55
N ASP A 96 10.76 -10.60 -11.77
CA ASP A 96 12.04 -11.10 -11.24
C ASP A 96 13.22 -10.25 -11.73
N VAL A 97 13.23 -9.89 -13.02
CA VAL A 97 14.25 -9.00 -13.59
C VAL A 97 14.14 -7.61 -13.00
N GLN A 98 12.93 -7.07 -12.87
CA GLN A 98 12.70 -5.74 -12.30
C GLN A 98 13.17 -5.68 -10.84
N GLU A 99 12.82 -6.67 -10.02
CA GLU A 99 13.23 -6.76 -8.61
C GLU A 99 14.76 -6.90 -8.49
N ALA A 100 15.39 -7.76 -9.31
CA ALA A 100 16.84 -7.89 -9.34
C ALA A 100 17.53 -6.57 -9.73
N THR A 101 16.98 -5.83 -10.70
CA THR A 101 17.55 -4.52 -11.08
C THR A 101 17.34 -3.46 -10.02
N ALA A 102 16.17 -3.39 -9.39
CA ALA A 102 15.88 -2.42 -8.34
C ALA A 102 16.73 -2.67 -7.09
N THR A 103 16.86 -3.93 -6.67
CA THR A 103 17.71 -4.32 -5.53
C THR A 103 19.18 -4.03 -5.81
N GLN A 104 19.66 -4.30 -7.03
CA GLN A 104 21.03 -3.97 -7.42
C GLN A 104 21.27 -2.45 -7.43
N GLN A 105 20.33 -1.67 -7.98
CA GLN A 105 20.41 -0.20 -7.98
C GLN A 105 20.48 0.36 -6.56
N HIS A 106 19.57 -0.05 -5.67
CA HIS A 106 19.58 0.40 -4.28
C HIS A 106 20.85 -0.02 -3.53
N LEU A 107 21.37 -1.22 -3.81
CA LEU A 107 22.63 -1.68 -3.21
C LEU A 107 23.80 -0.81 -3.68
N ASP A 108 23.84 -0.44 -4.96
CA ASP A 108 24.92 0.37 -5.51
C ASP A 108 24.81 1.84 -5.07
N GLU A 109 23.60 2.39 -4.96
CA GLU A 109 23.34 3.70 -4.33
C GLU A 109 23.81 3.72 -2.87
N ALA A 110 23.42 2.73 -2.07
CA ALA A 110 23.83 2.64 -0.67
C ALA A 110 25.35 2.52 -0.51
N LYS A 111 26.03 1.79 -1.42
CA LYS A 111 27.50 1.73 -1.45
C LYS A 111 28.10 3.09 -1.76
N GLN A 112 27.58 3.82 -2.76
CA GLN A 112 28.07 5.14 -3.13
C GLN A 112 27.90 6.13 -1.98
N GLU A 113 26.72 6.17 -1.36
CA GLU A 113 26.46 6.99 -0.18
C GLU A 113 27.41 6.65 0.98
N HIS A 114 27.63 5.36 1.24
CA HIS A 114 28.58 4.93 2.26
C HIS A 114 30.00 5.42 1.97
N THR A 115 30.46 5.32 0.71
CA THR A 115 31.78 5.85 0.34
C THR A 115 31.87 7.37 0.50
N HIS A 116 30.84 8.11 0.10
CA HIS A 116 30.78 9.56 0.26
C HIS A 116 30.77 9.98 1.74
N LEU A 117 30.00 9.28 2.58
CA LEU A 117 29.98 9.51 4.02
C LEU A 117 31.34 9.21 4.67
N LEU A 118 32.04 8.15 4.25
CA LEU A 118 33.38 7.85 4.73
C LEU A 118 34.38 8.96 4.35
N GLU A 119 34.30 9.48 3.13
CA GLU A 119 35.15 10.57 2.68
C GLU A 119 34.87 11.88 3.43
N SER A 120 33.61 12.23 3.61
CA SER A 120 33.20 13.38 4.42
C SER A 120 33.65 13.24 5.87
N ASN A 121 33.52 12.05 6.49
CA ASN A 121 34.01 11.81 7.84
C ASN A 121 35.54 11.97 7.94
N ARG A 122 36.29 11.51 6.92
CA ARG A 122 37.74 11.73 6.85
C ARG A 122 38.08 13.22 6.73
N GLN A 123 37.33 13.99 5.94
CA GLN A 123 37.52 15.44 5.83
C GLN A 123 37.25 16.14 7.17
N LEU A 124 36.15 15.81 7.84
CA LEU A 124 35.80 16.36 9.16
C LEU A 124 36.86 16.06 10.23
N ARG A 125 37.48 14.88 10.19
CA ARG A 125 38.60 14.56 11.08
C ARG A 125 39.81 15.46 10.83
N ARG A 126 40.17 15.68 9.56
CA ARG A 126 41.29 16.59 9.20
C ARG A 126 41.03 18.01 9.66
N THR A 127 39.83 18.55 9.42
CA THR A 127 39.49 19.91 9.86
C THR A 127 39.46 20.02 11.38
N LEU A 128 39.02 18.97 12.09
CA LEU A 128 39.06 18.92 13.55
C LEU A 128 40.51 18.90 14.07
N ASP A 129 41.41 18.14 13.45
CA ASP A 129 42.83 18.12 13.80
C ASP A 129 43.49 19.49 13.56
N GLU A 130 43.18 20.14 12.43
CA GLU A 130 43.63 21.50 12.11
C GLU A 130 43.15 22.52 13.15
N LEU A 131 41.86 22.49 13.51
CA LEU A 131 41.30 23.37 14.53
C LEU A 131 41.94 23.14 15.90
N GLN A 132 42.24 21.89 16.26
CA GLN A 132 42.95 21.59 17.50
C GLN A 132 44.39 22.09 17.47
N ALA A 133 45.08 22.04 16.33
CA ALA A 133 46.42 22.61 16.19
C ALA A 133 46.39 24.13 16.35
N LEU A 134 45.46 24.82 15.67
CA LEU A 134 45.27 26.26 15.81
C LEU A 134 44.90 26.67 17.24
N LYS A 135 44.07 25.88 17.93
CA LYS A 135 43.74 26.10 19.33
C LYS A 135 45.01 26.07 20.20
N ARG A 136 45.85 25.04 20.06
CA ARG A 136 47.09 24.91 20.84
C ARG A 136 48.06 26.07 20.57
N GLU A 137 48.15 26.52 19.33
CA GLU A 137 48.95 27.69 18.95
C GLU A 137 48.44 28.96 19.65
N LEU A 138 47.12 29.20 19.65
CA LEU A 138 46.52 30.33 20.37
C LEU A 138 46.72 30.22 21.89
N GLU A 139 46.61 29.02 22.47
CA GLU A 139 46.91 28.79 23.89
C GLU A 139 48.36 29.15 24.21
N ALA A 140 49.32 28.73 23.39
CA ALA A 140 50.73 29.09 23.56
C ALA A 140 50.97 30.61 23.46
N GLN A 141 50.28 31.30 22.55
CA GLN A 141 50.34 32.76 22.45
C GLN A 141 49.77 33.46 23.70
N VAL A 142 48.67 32.93 24.25
CA VAL A 142 48.10 33.44 25.51
C VAL A 142 49.08 33.25 26.67
N ASP A 143 49.70 32.08 26.80
CA ASP A 143 50.70 31.81 27.83
C ASP A 143 51.91 32.75 27.70
N GLN A 144 52.37 33.02 26.47
CA GLN A 144 53.45 33.97 26.19
C GLN A 144 53.08 35.40 26.63
N LEU A 145 51.89 35.88 26.27
CA LEU A 145 51.42 37.21 26.66
C LEU A 145 51.25 37.32 28.19
N GLN A 146 50.77 36.26 28.83
CA GLN A 146 50.63 36.21 30.28
C GLN A 146 51.98 36.26 30.98
N ALA A 147 52.99 35.56 30.47
CA ALA A 147 54.36 35.63 30.97
C ALA A 147 54.97 37.04 30.80
N GLN A 148 54.74 37.70 29.65
CA GLN A 148 55.17 39.08 29.43
C GLN A 148 54.50 40.05 30.40
N ALA A 149 53.19 39.93 30.62
CA ALA A 149 52.45 40.77 31.56
C ALA A 149 52.98 40.63 32.99
N GLN A 150 53.28 39.40 33.44
CA GLN A 150 53.87 39.15 34.75
C GLN A 150 55.28 39.74 34.87
N ALA A 151 56.10 39.67 33.82
CA ALA A 151 57.43 40.28 33.82
C ALA A 151 57.37 41.82 33.90
N LEU A 152 56.48 42.43 33.12
CA LEU A 152 56.24 43.88 33.18
C LEU A 152 55.73 44.31 34.56
N GLN A 153 54.81 43.56 35.15
CA GLN A 153 54.30 43.84 36.50
C GLN A 153 55.43 43.83 37.53
N LYS A 154 56.35 42.87 37.47
CA LYS A 154 57.54 42.82 38.34
C LYS A 154 58.42 44.05 38.14
N CYS A 155 58.72 44.43 36.90
CA CYS A 155 59.48 45.64 36.60
C CYS A 155 58.82 46.91 37.15
N ILE A 156 57.48 47.02 37.05
CA ILE A 156 56.73 48.13 37.65
C ILE A 156 56.92 48.13 39.17
N SER A 157 56.73 46.99 39.84
CA SER A 157 56.93 46.89 41.30
C SER A 157 58.36 47.21 41.74
N ASP A 158 59.38 46.77 40.99
CA ASP A 158 60.79 47.08 41.27
C ASP A 158 61.09 48.59 41.09
N LEU A 159 60.56 49.20 40.01
CA LEU A 159 60.68 50.64 39.77
C LEU A 159 59.91 51.46 40.80
N GLU A 160 58.72 51.01 41.22
CA GLU A 160 57.95 51.62 42.31
C GLU A 160 58.72 51.55 43.63
N ALA A 161 59.33 50.40 43.95
CA ALA A 161 60.17 50.26 45.13
C ALA A 161 61.42 51.16 45.06
N GLU A 162 62.07 51.27 43.91
CA GLU A 162 63.20 52.19 43.72
C GLU A 162 62.78 53.66 43.83
N ALA A 163 61.63 54.03 43.27
CA ALA A 163 61.05 55.36 43.37
C ALA A 163 60.72 55.71 44.83
N GLN A 164 60.13 54.77 45.59
CA GLN A 164 59.86 54.93 47.02
C GLN A 164 61.16 55.15 47.82
N ARG A 165 62.19 54.31 47.60
CA ARG A 165 63.51 54.48 48.25
C ARG A 165 64.12 55.85 47.97
N LYS A 166 64.07 56.31 46.71
CA LYS A 166 64.54 57.65 46.34
C LYS A 166 63.72 58.75 47.03
N GLN A 167 62.40 58.60 47.10
CA GLN A 167 61.53 59.56 47.78
C GLN A 167 61.79 59.63 49.28
N GLU A 168 62.03 58.50 49.95
CA GLU A 168 62.42 58.43 51.36
C GLU A 168 63.78 59.08 51.60
N ALA A 169 64.77 58.82 50.74
CA ALA A 169 66.07 59.49 50.80
C ALA A 169 65.95 61.01 50.66
N LEU A 170 65.13 61.49 49.72
CA LEU A 170 64.85 62.93 49.56
C LEU A 170 64.13 63.52 50.77
N LYS A 171 63.15 62.82 51.35
CA LYS A 171 62.49 63.25 52.60
C LYS A 171 63.48 63.33 53.77
N GLY A 172 64.40 62.37 53.87
CA GLY A 172 65.49 62.38 54.85
C GLY A 172 66.39 63.60 54.69
N LEU A 173 66.89 63.85 53.47
CA LEU A 173 67.70 65.04 53.15
C LEU A 173 66.93 66.35 53.35
N ALA A 174 65.63 66.40 53.04
CA ALA A 174 64.79 67.57 53.27
C ALA A 174 64.55 67.82 54.77
N ALA A 175 64.42 66.76 55.58
CA ALA A 175 64.33 66.88 57.05
C ALA A 175 65.67 67.35 57.66
N GLU A 176 66.80 66.93 57.12
CA GLU A 176 68.13 67.44 57.47
C GLU A 176 68.33 68.90 57.01
N ALA A 177 67.87 69.27 55.81
CA ALA A 177 67.91 70.65 55.31
C ALA A 177 66.96 71.59 56.08
N SER A 178 65.79 71.11 56.50
CA SER A 178 64.84 71.87 57.32
C SER A 178 65.35 72.08 58.76
N ARG A 179 66.26 71.24 59.24
CA ARG A 179 67.02 71.48 60.48
C ARG A 179 68.12 72.54 60.32
N ALA A 180 68.53 72.84 59.08
CA ALA A 180 69.59 73.80 58.76
C ALA A 180 69.07 75.16 58.24
N SER A 181 67.76 75.37 58.13
CA SER A 181 67.20 76.65 57.65
C SER A 181 65.83 76.94 58.27
N SER A 182 65.74 78.04 59.03
CA SER A 182 64.48 78.64 59.48
C SER A 182 64.03 79.73 58.50
N SER A 183 62.85 79.59 57.89
CA SER A 183 61.82 80.64 57.78
C SER A 183 60.73 80.35 56.72
N SER A 184 59.50 80.62 57.14
CA SER A 184 58.37 81.25 56.44
C SER A 184 57.66 80.66 55.19
N GLN A 185 56.36 80.38 55.43
CA GLN A 185 55.13 80.83 54.72
C GLN A 185 54.79 80.47 53.25
N ARG A 186 53.50 80.05 53.14
CA ARG A 186 52.43 80.36 52.15
C ARG A 186 52.46 79.78 50.72
N GLY A 187 51.30 79.24 50.31
CA GLY A 187 50.84 79.21 48.92
C GLY A 187 49.88 78.06 48.56
N THR A 188 48.56 78.32 48.52
CA THR A 188 47.56 77.68 47.62
C THR A 188 47.77 78.22 46.18
N PRO A 189 47.30 77.61 45.05
CA PRO A 189 45.93 77.05 44.82
C PRO A 189 45.77 75.91 43.77
N PHE A 190 44.50 75.52 43.53
CA PHE A 190 43.86 75.26 42.20
C PHE A 190 43.34 73.84 41.85
N CYS A 191 42.21 73.85 41.12
CA CYS A 191 41.22 72.81 40.81
C CYS A 191 41.46 71.98 39.53
N LEU A 192 40.77 70.80 39.48
CA LEU A 192 40.08 70.05 38.38
C LEU A 192 40.38 70.38 36.89
N PRO A 193 40.31 69.40 35.93
CA PRO A 193 39.10 68.59 35.69
C PRO A 193 39.27 67.14 35.15
N GLU A 194 38.15 66.42 35.14
CA GLU A 194 37.91 65.15 34.44
C GLU A 194 37.88 65.26 32.90
N PRO A 195 38.09 64.15 32.17
CA PRO A 195 37.57 63.95 30.83
C PRO A 195 36.37 62.99 30.82
N LYS A 196 35.18 63.58 30.89
CA LYS A 196 34.00 63.33 30.04
C LYS A 196 34.01 62.00 29.26
N GLU A 197 33.37 60.98 29.82
CA GLU A 197 32.83 59.85 29.06
C GLU A 197 31.77 60.33 28.07
N ALA A 198 31.81 59.80 26.85
CA ALA A 198 30.73 59.84 25.88
C ALA A 198 29.94 58.52 25.97
N PRO A 199 28.59 58.53 26.03
CA PRO A 199 27.82 57.29 25.93
C PRO A 199 27.69 56.89 24.45
N PRO A 200 27.81 55.60 24.08
CA PRO A 200 27.30 55.14 22.81
C PRO A 200 25.77 55.10 22.87
N SER A 201 25.14 55.71 21.87
CA SER A 201 23.70 55.66 21.65
C SER A 201 23.21 54.22 21.52
N ILE A 202 22.32 53.82 22.43
CA ILE A 202 21.45 52.66 22.26
C ILE A 202 20.39 53.06 21.22
N SER A 203 20.48 52.51 20.02
CA SER A 203 19.35 52.45 19.08
C SER A 203 18.60 51.12 19.30
N PRO A 204 17.33 51.14 19.72
CA PRO A 204 16.48 49.96 19.67
C PRO A 204 15.93 49.81 18.25
N SER A 205 16.20 48.67 17.62
CA SER A 205 15.44 48.24 16.44
C SER A 205 14.96 46.81 16.69
N PRO A 206 13.69 46.62 17.10
CA PRO A 206 13.08 45.30 17.12
C PRO A 206 12.08 45.25 15.97
N LYS A 207 12.43 44.57 14.87
CA LYS A 207 11.45 44.11 13.88
C LYS A 207 11.82 42.80 13.16
N ALA A 208 12.98 42.22 13.49
CA ALA A 208 13.41 40.92 12.97
C ALA A 208 13.36 39.79 14.03
N ALA A 209 13.27 40.14 15.32
CA ALA A 209 13.18 39.17 16.41
C ALA A 209 11.77 38.55 16.51
N ASP A 210 10.73 39.30 16.15
CA ASP A 210 9.33 38.84 16.28
C ASP A 210 8.99 37.74 15.26
N LEU A 211 9.57 37.77 14.06
CA LEU A 211 9.37 36.72 13.04
C LEU A 211 10.06 35.39 13.39
N SER A 212 11.20 35.44 14.09
CA SER A 212 11.92 34.25 14.57
C SER A 212 11.15 33.54 15.69
N LEU A 213 10.54 34.34 16.58
CA LEU A 213 9.78 33.81 17.72
C LEU A 213 8.44 33.22 17.29
N ASP A 214 7.77 33.79 16.28
CA ASP A 214 6.56 33.20 15.69
C ASP A 214 6.87 31.91 14.92
N SER A 215 7.95 31.87 14.14
CA SER A 215 8.39 30.63 13.47
C SER A 215 8.65 29.48 14.47
N PHE A 216 9.28 29.80 15.61
CA PHE A 216 9.51 28.84 16.69
C PHE A 216 8.20 28.39 17.38
N ARG A 217 7.22 29.28 17.53
CA ARG A 217 5.88 28.95 18.06
C ARG A 217 5.10 28.03 17.12
N HIS A 218 5.20 28.25 15.81
CA HIS A 218 4.59 27.39 14.80
C HIS A 218 5.24 26.00 14.79
N TYR A 219 6.57 25.92 14.88
CA TYR A 219 7.28 24.65 14.97
C TYR A 219 6.87 23.85 16.21
N LEU A 220 6.85 24.47 17.39
CA LEU A 220 6.45 23.79 18.62
C LEU A 220 4.97 23.36 18.61
N SER A 221 4.10 24.10 17.92
CA SER A 221 2.68 23.74 17.79
C SER A 221 2.50 22.58 16.82
N ALA A 222 3.18 22.60 15.67
CA ALA A 222 3.19 21.52 14.69
C ALA A 222 3.80 20.23 15.27
N GLU A 223 4.90 20.35 16.02
CA GLU A 223 5.54 19.22 16.71
C GLU A 223 4.62 18.61 17.78
N ARG A 224 3.89 19.44 18.53
CA ARG A 224 2.89 18.96 19.51
C ARG A 224 1.72 18.25 18.83
N GLU A 225 1.23 18.75 17.70
CA GLU A 225 0.14 18.11 16.96
C GLU A 225 0.60 16.78 16.33
N ALA A 226 1.80 16.75 15.75
CA ALA A 226 2.42 15.55 15.22
C ALA A 226 2.63 14.48 16.30
N LEU A 227 3.08 14.88 17.50
CA LEU A 227 3.21 13.97 18.64
C LEU A 227 1.86 13.43 19.13
N ARG A 228 0.80 14.25 19.15
CA ARG A 228 -0.56 13.78 19.49
C ARG A 228 -1.12 12.82 18.44
N SER A 229 -0.92 13.12 17.16
CA SER A 229 -1.30 12.25 16.04
C SER A 229 -0.56 10.91 16.10
N ALA A 230 0.76 10.92 16.30
CA ALA A 230 1.57 9.71 16.45
C ALA A 230 1.14 8.87 17.68
N LYS A 231 0.85 9.53 18.80
CA LYS A 231 0.31 8.84 19.99
C LYS A 231 -1.05 8.22 19.72
N ALA A 232 -1.96 8.94 19.04
CA ALA A 232 -3.27 8.42 18.68
C ALA A 232 -3.16 7.23 17.73
N PHE A 233 -2.24 7.28 16.76
CA PHE A 233 -1.93 6.17 15.87
C PHE A 233 -1.47 4.93 16.64
N LEU A 234 -0.52 5.07 17.56
CA LEU A 234 -0.02 3.94 18.36
C LEU A 234 -1.10 3.33 19.26
N VAL A 235 -1.97 4.16 19.85
CA VAL A 235 -3.13 3.68 20.62
C VAL A 235 -4.08 2.89 19.72
N ARG A 236 -4.41 3.39 18.53
CA ARG A 236 -5.26 2.69 17.55
C ARG A 236 -4.62 1.41 17.03
N GLN A 237 -3.30 1.39 16.84
CA GLN A 237 -2.56 0.18 16.50
C GLN A 237 -2.70 -0.85 17.62
N THR A 238 -2.44 -0.46 18.87
CA THR A 238 -2.52 -1.37 20.02
C THR A 238 -3.93 -1.91 20.24
N CYS A 239 -4.96 -1.07 20.07
CA CYS A 239 -6.36 -1.48 20.21
C CYS A 239 -6.89 -2.35 19.06
N SER A 240 -6.32 -2.24 17.85
CA SER A 240 -6.73 -3.04 16.69
C SER A 240 -5.96 -4.36 16.55
N MET A 241 -4.80 -4.52 17.21
CA MET A 241 -4.03 -5.76 17.21
C MET A 241 -4.84 -7.01 17.61
N PRO A 242 -5.67 -7.00 18.68
CA PRO A 242 -6.46 -8.17 19.06
C PRO A 242 -7.48 -8.57 18.01
N TRP A 243 -8.10 -7.59 17.34
CA TRP A 243 -9.09 -7.83 16.29
C TRP A 243 -8.46 -8.42 15.03
N ARG A 244 -7.31 -7.90 14.61
CA ARG A 244 -6.53 -8.48 13.48
C ARG A 244 -6.06 -9.89 13.79
N GLN A 245 -5.61 -10.13 15.02
CA GLN A 245 -5.23 -11.47 15.46
C GLN A 245 -6.43 -12.42 15.48
N ALA A 246 -7.61 -11.95 15.91
CA ALA A 246 -8.84 -12.74 15.89
C ALA A 246 -9.29 -13.07 14.45
N ALA A 247 -9.25 -12.11 13.54
CA ALA A 247 -9.57 -12.32 12.12
C ALA A 247 -8.59 -13.30 11.44
N LEU A 248 -7.29 -13.15 11.73
CA LEU A 248 -6.26 -14.09 11.25
C LEU A 248 -6.47 -15.49 11.82
N ASN A 249 -6.80 -15.63 13.10
CA ASN A 249 -7.09 -16.92 13.71
C ASN A 249 -8.38 -17.54 13.14
N ALA A 250 -9.41 -16.74 12.89
CA ALA A 250 -10.67 -17.20 12.30
C ALA A 250 -10.46 -17.70 10.87
N SER A 251 -9.70 -16.97 10.05
CA SER A 251 -9.33 -17.41 8.70
C SER A 251 -8.48 -18.68 8.75
N GLN A 252 -7.45 -18.76 9.61
CA GLN A 252 -6.65 -20.00 9.77
C GLN A 252 -7.49 -21.20 10.17
N GLN A 253 -8.48 -21.02 11.06
CA GLN A 253 -9.41 -22.07 11.43
C GLN A 253 -10.34 -22.47 10.27
N HIS A 254 -10.78 -21.53 9.45
CA HIS A 254 -11.55 -21.80 8.23
C HIS A 254 -10.74 -22.63 7.24
N TRP A 255 -9.55 -22.17 6.87
CA TRP A 255 -8.62 -22.89 6.01
C TRP A 255 -8.28 -24.29 6.57
N GLY A 256 -8.07 -24.39 7.89
CA GLY A 256 -7.84 -25.68 8.55
C GLY A 256 -9.04 -26.63 8.51
N ARG A 257 -10.27 -26.10 8.62
CA ARG A 257 -11.51 -26.90 8.49
C ARG A 257 -11.78 -27.33 7.06
N GLU A 258 -11.54 -26.46 6.07
CA GLU A 258 -11.65 -26.80 4.65
C GLU A 258 -10.66 -27.88 4.24
N LEU A 259 -9.41 -27.81 4.75
CA LEU A 259 -8.38 -28.83 4.48
C LEU A 259 -8.62 -30.15 5.23
N ALA A 260 -9.32 -30.14 6.36
CA ALA A 260 -9.64 -31.32 7.16
C ALA A 260 -10.98 -31.98 6.80
N ALA A 261 -11.81 -31.34 5.96
CA ALA A 261 -13.08 -31.88 5.49
C ALA A 261 -12.83 -32.86 4.33
N PRO A 262 -13.22 -34.14 4.45
CA PRO A 262 -13.20 -35.06 3.32
C PRO A 262 -14.27 -34.60 2.31
N GLU A 263 -13.83 -34.29 1.09
CA GLU A 263 -14.66 -34.07 -0.09
C GLU A 263 -15.87 -35.04 -0.13
N ALA A 264 -17.06 -34.52 0.20
CA ALA A 264 -18.35 -35.19 0.05
C ALA A 264 -19.45 -34.15 -0.23
N PRO A 265 -20.49 -34.51 -1.01
CA PRO A 265 -21.13 -33.58 -1.92
C PRO A 265 -22.18 -32.68 -1.25
N GLU A 266 -22.11 -31.39 -1.61
CA GLU A 266 -23.16 -30.38 -1.57
C GLU A 266 -24.22 -30.46 -0.46
N ASP A 267 -23.96 -29.75 0.64
CA ASP A 267 -25.03 -29.06 1.41
C ASP A 267 -24.80 -27.55 1.32
N LEU A 268 -25.35 -26.94 0.26
CA LEU A 268 -25.28 -25.51 -0.10
C LEU A 268 -26.08 -24.56 0.83
N LEU A 269 -26.18 -24.90 2.12
CA LEU A 269 -26.87 -24.08 3.13
C LEU A 269 -25.97 -23.67 4.32
N GLY A 270 -24.79 -24.27 4.47
CA GLY A 270 -23.80 -23.88 5.48
C GLY A 270 -22.84 -22.76 5.05
N THR A 271 -22.59 -22.61 3.76
CA THR A 271 -21.59 -21.68 3.21
C THR A 271 -21.99 -20.20 3.31
N LYS A 272 -23.30 -19.88 3.31
CA LYS A 272 -23.78 -18.49 3.45
C LYS A 272 -23.72 -17.95 4.87
N ALA A 273 -23.95 -18.80 5.88
CA ALA A 273 -23.84 -18.39 7.28
C ALA A 273 -22.37 -18.22 7.71
N LEU A 274 -21.48 -19.08 7.19
CA LEU A 274 -20.06 -19.10 7.54
C LEU A 274 -19.22 -18.07 6.75
N GLY A 275 -19.52 -17.82 5.47
CA GLY A 275 -18.89 -16.73 4.71
C GLY A 275 -19.30 -15.34 5.19
N GLY A 276 -20.46 -15.23 5.85
CA GLY A 276 -20.92 -13.99 6.48
C GLY A 276 -20.02 -13.53 7.62
N ASP A 277 -19.43 -14.44 8.38
CA ASP A 277 -18.54 -14.08 9.50
C ASP A 277 -17.18 -13.60 8.99
N VAL A 278 -16.64 -14.20 7.92
CA VAL A 278 -15.41 -13.71 7.26
C VAL A 278 -15.62 -12.33 6.64
N HIS A 279 -16.76 -12.12 5.97
CA HIS A 279 -17.09 -10.82 5.38
C HIS A 279 -17.21 -9.73 6.46
N LYS A 280 -17.90 -10.02 7.57
CA LYS A 280 -18.02 -9.08 8.70
C LYS A 280 -16.66 -8.75 9.31
N SER A 281 -15.80 -9.74 9.52
CA SER A 281 -14.45 -9.50 10.07
C SER A 281 -13.57 -8.65 9.14
N LEU A 282 -13.67 -8.84 7.81
CA LEU A 282 -12.97 -8.00 6.83
C LEU A 282 -13.53 -6.58 6.75
N GLU A 283 -14.85 -6.42 6.91
CA GLU A 283 -15.54 -5.13 6.94
C GLU A 283 -15.17 -4.32 8.19
N GLU A 284 -15.09 -4.98 9.35
CA GLU A 284 -14.59 -4.40 10.60
C GLU A 284 -13.11 -4.00 10.48
N GLU A 285 -12.27 -4.82 9.82
CA GLU A 285 -10.88 -4.48 9.56
C GLU A 285 -10.73 -3.26 8.63
N ALA A 286 -11.53 -3.18 7.56
CA ALA A 286 -11.57 -2.03 6.67
C ALA A 286 -11.95 -0.73 7.40
N TRP A 287 -12.90 -0.83 8.35
CA TRP A 287 -13.29 0.30 9.20
C TRP A 287 -12.13 0.76 10.09
N HIS A 288 -11.44 -0.16 10.76
CA HIS A 288 -10.28 0.17 11.60
C HIS A 288 -9.10 0.75 10.81
N LEU A 289 -8.89 0.31 9.57
CA LEU A 289 -7.87 0.87 8.67
C LEU A 289 -8.20 2.31 8.27
N GLY A 290 -9.46 2.62 7.97
CA GLY A 290 -9.91 4.00 7.71
C GLY A 290 -9.78 4.91 8.93
N GLU A 291 -10.02 4.37 10.13
CA GLU A 291 -9.84 5.10 11.39
C GLU A 291 -8.36 5.40 11.69
N MET A 292 -7.45 4.49 11.34
CA MET A 292 -6.00 4.71 11.40
C MET A 292 -5.54 5.75 10.38
N GLN A 293 -6.06 5.71 9.16
CA GLN A 293 -5.71 6.65 8.11
C GLN A 293 -6.12 8.08 8.49
N SER A 294 -7.31 8.25 9.09
CA SER A 294 -7.78 9.53 9.62
C SER A 294 -6.91 10.06 10.76
N ALA A 295 -6.31 9.19 11.58
CA ALA A 295 -5.40 9.61 12.65
C ALA A 295 -4.04 10.10 12.14
N MET A 296 -3.65 9.66 10.93
CA MET A 296 -2.39 10.00 10.27
C MET A 296 -2.51 11.21 9.35
N GLN A 297 -3.73 11.60 8.97
CA GLN A 297 -3.93 12.81 8.17
C GLN A 297 -3.69 14.05 9.05
N PRO A 298 -2.84 14.99 8.60
CA PRO A 298 -2.77 16.30 9.24
C PRO A 298 -4.15 16.95 9.11
N ALA A 299 -4.66 17.51 10.21
CA ALA A 299 -5.83 18.37 10.15
C ALA A 299 -5.50 19.51 9.19
N ALA A 300 -6.03 19.43 7.97
CA ALA A 300 -5.89 20.46 6.97
C ALA A 300 -6.36 21.78 7.59
N GLU A 301 -5.54 22.80 7.39
CA GLU A 301 -5.71 24.14 7.93
C GLU A 301 -7.14 24.64 7.72
N ASP A 302 -7.90 24.74 8.81
CA ASP A 302 -9.14 25.50 8.85
C ASP A 302 -8.74 26.96 9.12
N GLY A 303 -8.64 27.75 8.05
CA GLY A 303 -8.04 29.08 8.14
C GLY A 303 -8.04 29.90 6.85
N GLY A 304 -9.21 29.99 6.19
CA GLY A 304 -9.63 31.17 5.40
C GLY A 304 -8.85 31.51 4.13
N GLU A 305 -9.48 31.26 2.98
CA GLU A 305 -9.58 32.28 1.93
C GLU A 305 -10.82 32.01 1.07
N ALA A 306 -11.76 32.94 1.15
CA ALA A 306 -12.91 33.02 0.28
C ALA A 306 -12.56 33.85 -0.96
N GLU A 307 -13.22 33.48 -2.05
CA GLU A 307 -13.66 34.37 -3.13
C GLU A 307 -12.78 34.52 -4.40
N LEU A 308 -13.49 34.41 -5.53
CA LEU A 308 -13.20 34.93 -6.88
C LEU A 308 -12.41 34.05 -7.86
N ALA A 309 -13.13 33.23 -8.63
CA ALA A 309 -13.24 33.42 -10.10
C ALA A 309 -14.23 32.42 -10.74
N GLY A 310 -15.41 32.91 -11.08
CA GLY A 310 -16.23 32.31 -12.14
C GLY A 310 -15.74 32.78 -13.51
N GLY A 311 -15.85 31.92 -14.53
CA GLY A 311 -15.52 32.32 -15.90
C GLY A 311 -15.45 31.18 -16.93
N LEU A 312 -16.61 30.71 -17.37
CA LEU A 312 -16.97 30.36 -18.75
C LEU A 312 -15.83 30.04 -19.75
N SER A 313 -15.79 28.80 -20.27
CA SER A 313 -15.98 28.58 -21.72
C SER A 313 -15.98 27.11 -22.14
N ALA A 314 -16.94 26.82 -23.00
CA ALA A 314 -17.09 25.62 -23.80
C ALA A 314 -15.88 25.37 -24.72
N GLY A 315 -15.62 24.10 -25.02
CA GLY A 315 -14.61 23.69 -25.99
C GLY A 315 -14.85 22.25 -26.45
N LEU A 316 -15.80 22.10 -27.37
CA LEU A 316 -15.93 20.94 -28.26
C LEU A 316 -14.59 20.65 -28.94
N GLY A 317 -14.20 19.39 -29.05
CA GLY A 317 -12.99 19.01 -29.77
C GLY A 317 -12.84 17.51 -29.95
N SER A 318 -13.59 16.95 -30.91
CA SER A 318 -13.34 15.62 -31.45
C SER A 318 -11.93 15.51 -32.04
N ARG A 319 -11.25 14.40 -31.74
CA ARG A 319 -10.46 13.63 -32.70
C ARG A 319 -10.23 12.22 -32.18
#